data_AF-A0A0A9EXF6-F1
#
_entry.id   AF-A0A0A9EXF6-F1
#
_cell.length_a   1.000
_cell.length_b   1.000
_cell.length_c   1.000
_cell.angle_alpha   90.00
_cell.angle_beta   90.00
_cell.angle_gamma   90.00
#
_symmetry.space_group_name_H-M   'P 1'
#
loop_
_entity.id
_entity.type
_entity.pdbx_description
1 polymer ?
#
loop_
_entity_poly.entity_id
_entity_poly.type
_entity_poly.pdbx_seq_one_letter_code
_entity_poly.pdbx_strand_id
1 'polypeptide(L)'
;MVLDIYRETDDLGFVRRAFPSLLKEHSFWMSEIHNVAIMDNHGRVHNLSRYQAMWNKPRPESATIDEELASKLNSTIAKEKLYHQVASTAESGWDFSSRWMRNSTDMTTLATTFIIPVDLNTFILKMERDIAVFAKLIGENATSENFLEASKARHIAIDSILWNSEMEQWLDYWLPTDGNCQEVYQWKSNSQNRNIFASNFIPLWLNAHNSGSVQFADMAKSERVMRRLQASGLLRAAGIATSLSNTSQQWDFPNGWAPLQHLVAEGLLNSGSDKARKLAEDIATRWVRTNYAAYKATGAMHEKYDVEACGKSGGGGEYKPQTGFGWSNGVILSFLEEFGWPEDKEIHCSRREESDLTGAESG
;
A
#
# COMPACT_ATOMS: atom_id res chain seq x y z
N MET A 1 -11.10 0.92 -10.54
CA MET A 1 -12.44 1.56 -10.49
C MET A 1 -13.05 1.77 -11.87
N VAL A 2 -12.60 2.75 -12.69
CA VAL A 2 -13.26 3.03 -14.00
C VAL A 2 -13.26 1.79 -14.90
N LEU A 3 -12.16 1.02 -14.89
CA LEU A 3 -12.03 -0.19 -15.70
C LEU A 3 -12.98 -1.28 -15.22
N ASP A 4 -13.14 -1.44 -13.91
CA ASP A 4 -14.01 -2.45 -13.32
C ASP A 4 -15.48 -2.12 -13.63
N ILE A 5 -15.90 -0.86 -13.48
CA ILE A 5 -17.25 -0.42 -13.87
C ILE A 5 -17.49 -0.67 -15.37
N TYR A 6 -16.52 -0.35 -16.22
CA TYR A 6 -16.65 -0.60 -17.66
C TYR A 6 -16.77 -2.10 -17.97
N ARG A 7 -15.94 -2.97 -17.35
CA ARG A 7 -16.00 -4.43 -17.55
C ARG A 7 -17.37 -5.03 -17.21
N GLU A 8 -18.04 -4.47 -16.20
CA GLU A 8 -19.38 -4.93 -15.79
C GLU A 8 -20.53 -4.35 -16.62
N THR A 9 -20.34 -3.17 -17.22
CA THR A 9 -21.45 -2.41 -17.85
C THR A 9 -21.33 -2.30 -19.37
N ASP A 10 -20.15 -2.52 -19.93
CA ASP A 10 -19.78 -2.22 -21.32
C ASP A 10 -20.10 -0.77 -21.76
N ASP A 11 -20.29 0.17 -20.81
CA ASP A 11 -20.68 1.55 -21.12
C ASP A 11 -19.50 2.38 -21.66
N LEU A 12 -19.31 2.33 -22.99
CA LEU A 12 -18.36 3.19 -23.69
C LEU A 12 -18.68 4.69 -23.56
N GLY A 13 -19.93 5.06 -23.29
CA GLY A 13 -20.31 6.44 -22.99
C GLY A 13 -19.72 6.91 -21.67
N PHE A 14 -19.77 6.06 -20.64
CA PHE A 14 -19.09 6.30 -19.35
C PHE A 14 -17.58 6.44 -19.52
N VAL A 15 -16.94 5.55 -20.29
CA VAL A 15 -15.51 5.64 -20.59
C VAL A 15 -15.18 7.01 -21.22
N ARG A 16 -15.92 7.43 -22.25
CA ARG A 16 -15.69 8.75 -22.89
C ARG A 16 -15.86 9.93 -21.93
N ARG A 17 -16.80 9.85 -20.99
CA ARG A 17 -17.01 10.90 -19.96
C ARG A 17 -15.89 10.91 -18.92
N ALA A 18 -15.39 9.75 -18.52
CA ALA A 18 -14.35 9.62 -17.49
C ALA A 18 -12.94 9.90 -18.01
N PHE A 19 -12.68 9.60 -19.28
CA PHE A 19 -11.34 9.64 -19.88
C PHE A 19 -10.59 10.98 -19.70
N PRO A 20 -11.21 12.17 -19.91
CA PRO A 20 -10.53 13.44 -19.67
C PRO A 20 -10.07 13.62 -18.21
N SER A 21 -10.83 13.11 -17.25
CA SER A 21 -10.46 13.16 -15.82
C SER A 21 -9.27 12.26 -15.52
N LEU A 22 -9.18 11.08 -16.14
CA LEU A 22 -8.03 10.18 -16.00
C LEU A 22 -6.74 10.83 -16.52
N LEU A 23 -6.80 11.50 -17.68
CA LEU A 23 -5.65 12.23 -18.23
C LEU A 23 -5.24 13.41 -17.33
N LYS A 24 -6.22 14.11 -16.75
CA LYS A 24 -5.97 15.21 -15.82
C LYS A 24 -5.32 14.73 -14.53
N GLU A 25 -5.79 13.62 -13.97
CA GLU A 25 -5.22 13.01 -12.76
C GLU A 25 -3.80 12.48 -13.02
N HIS A 26 -3.55 11.83 -14.16
CA HIS A 26 -2.20 11.43 -14.54
C HIS A 26 -1.26 12.64 -14.66
N SER A 27 -1.72 13.72 -15.29
CA SER A 27 -0.95 14.96 -15.42
C SER A 27 -0.61 15.59 -14.06
N PHE A 28 -1.50 15.45 -13.06
CA PHE A 28 -1.23 15.87 -11.69
C PHE A 28 -0.06 15.09 -11.10
N TRP A 29 -0.09 13.75 -11.16
CA TRP A 29 0.99 12.89 -10.64
C TRP A 29 2.32 12.99 -11.40
N MET A 30 2.27 13.49 -12.65
CA MET A 30 3.44 13.77 -13.49
C MET A 30 3.93 15.22 -13.42
N SER A 31 3.28 16.07 -12.62
CA SER A 31 3.73 17.45 -12.44
C SER A 31 5.08 17.52 -11.74
N GLU A 32 5.77 18.65 -11.91
CA GLU A 32 7.12 18.89 -11.37
C GLU A 32 7.23 18.62 -9.85
N ILE A 33 6.17 18.89 -9.09
CA ILE A 33 6.18 18.72 -7.63
C ILE A 33 6.22 17.24 -7.20
N HIS A 34 5.55 16.37 -7.95
CA HIS A 34 5.43 14.94 -7.67
C HIS A 34 6.51 14.13 -8.37
N ASN A 35 6.97 14.56 -9.55
CA ASN A 35 7.97 13.85 -10.33
C ASN A 35 9.37 13.94 -9.71
N VAL A 36 10.04 12.80 -9.63
CA VAL A 36 11.41 12.65 -9.13
C VAL A 36 12.23 11.94 -10.19
N ALA A 37 13.22 12.66 -10.74
CA ALA A 37 14.22 12.07 -11.62
C ALA A 37 15.35 11.44 -10.80
N ILE A 38 15.67 10.18 -11.08
CA ILE A 38 16.70 9.42 -10.38
C ILE A 38 17.52 8.57 -11.36
N MET A 39 18.84 8.67 -11.28
CA MET A 39 19.76 7.88 -12.09
C MET A 39 20.09 6.56 -11.41
N ASP A 40 19.85 5.44 -12.10
CA ASP A 40 20.21 4.11 -11.60
C ASP A 40 21.73 3.89 -11.62
N ASN A 41 22.17 2.78 -11.04
CA ASN A 41 23.58 2.37 -11.00
C ASN A 41 24.18 2.02 -12.39
N HIS A 42 23.38 2.02 -13.46
CA HIS A 42 23.81 1.85 -14.84
C HIS A 42 23.84 3.17 -15.62
N GLY A 43 23.62 4.31 -14.95
CA GLY A 43 23.63 5.64 -15.58
C GLY A 43 22.36 5.99 -16.35
N ARG A 44 21.26 5.24 -16.17
CA ARG A 44 19.97 5.55 -16.81
C ARG A 44 19.10 6.37 -15.88
N VAL A 45 18.54 7.45 -16.39
CA VAL A 45 17.63 8.31 -15.63
C VAL A 45 16.20 7.77 -15.75
N HIS A 46 15.56 7.60 -14.61
CA HIS A 46 14.18 7.15 -14.47
C HIS A 46 13.35 8.25 -13.80
N ASN A 47 12.06 8.28 -14.11
CA ASN A 47 11.10 9.18 -13.48
C ASN A 47 10.10 8.35 -12.66
N LEU A 48 9.98 8.68 -11.38
CA LEU A 48 9.02 8.10 -10.45
C LEU A 48 8.32 9.24 -9.70
N SER A 49 7.19 8.94 -9.07
CA SER A 49 6.41 9.94 -8.35
C SER A 49 6.53 9.78 -6.83
N ARG A 50 6.31 10.87 -6.10
CA ARG A 50 6.19 10.92 -4.63
C ARG A 50 4.90 11.61 -4.19
N TYR A 51 4.48 11.35 -2.96
CA TYR A 51 3.46 12.15 -2.29
C TYR A 51 4.04 13.52 -1.91
N GLN A 52 3.31 14.58 -2.24
CA GLN A 52 3.70 15.96 -1.95
C GLN A 52 2.47 16.87 -1.98
N ALA A 53 1.76 16.93 -0.86
CA ALA A 53 0.59 17.77 -0.72
C ALA A 53 0.97 19.26 -0.69
N MET A 54 0.24 20.10 -1.41
CA MET A 54 0.49 21.56 -1.45
C MET A 54 -0.12 22.28 -0.24
N TRP A 55 0.21 21.83 0.97
CA TRP A 55 -0.30 22.38 2.23
C TRP A 55 0.80 22.41 3.28
N ASN A 56 1.02 23.55 3.96
CA ASN A 56 2.07 23.73 4.96
C ASN A 56 1.55 24.37 6.26
N LYS A 57 0.26 24.18 6.54
CA LYS A 57 -0.44 24.65 7.74
C LYS A 57 -1.02 23.44 8.48
N PRO A 58 -1.48 23.58 9.74
CA PRO A 58 -2.28 22.53 10.37
C PRO A 58 -3.42 22.11 9.46
N ARG A 59 -3.67 20.81 9.33
CA ARG A 59 -4.79 20.30 8.53
C ARG A 59 -6.10 20.73 9.19
N PRO A 60 -7.09 21.29 8.47
CA PRO A 60 -8.31 21.80 9.09
C PRO A 60 -9.07 20.79 9.94
N GLU A 61 -9.07 19.51 9.55
CA GLU A 61 -9.76 18.42 10.23
C GLU A 61 -9.06 17.92 11.51
N SER A 62 -7.74 18.17 11.64
CA SER A 62 -6.90 17.72 12.76
C SER A 62 -6.04 18.87 13.33
N ALA A 63 -6.51 20.12 13.21
CA ALA A 63 -5.69 21.31 13.42
C ALA A 63 -5.02 21.36 14.81
N THR A 64 -5.77 21.04 15.87
CA THR A 64 -5.24 21.07 17.25
C THR A 64 -4.18 20.00 17.48
N ILE A 65 -4.31 18.84 16.83
CA ILE A 65 -3.37 17.71 16.94
C ILE A 65 -2.08 18.05 16.20
N ASP A 66 -2.19 18.61 14.99
CA ASP A 66 -1.05 19.05 14.21
C ASP A 66 -0.29 20.18 14.94
N GLU A 67 -0.99 21.16 15.51
CA GLU A 67 -0.40 22.24 16.31
C GLU A 67 0.29 21.74 17.57
N GLU A 68 -0.30 20.78 18.29
CA GLU A 68 0.31 20.14 19.46
C GLU A 68 1.58 19.38 19.06
N LEU A 69 1.55 18.62 17.97
CA LEU A 69 2.73 17.94 17.44
C LEU A 69 3.85 18.94 17.11
N ALA A 70 3.51 20.02 16.42
CA ALA A 70 4.44 21.06 16.02
C ALA A 70 4.92 21.93 17.18
N SER A 71 4.23 21.94 18.33
CA SER A 71 4.66 22.65 19.54
C SER A 71 6.02 22.19 20.06
N LYS A 72 6.43 20.95 19.72
CA LYS A 72 7.75 20.37 20.01
C LYS A 72 8.90 21.05 19.25
N LEU A 73 8.58 21.84 18.22
CA LEU A 73 9.56 22.55 17.39
C LEU A 73 9.61 24.04 17.74
N ASN A 74 10.82 24.61 17.75
CA ASN A 74 11.05 25.98 18.20
C ASN A 74 10.91 27.05 17.10
N SER A 75 10.92 26.66 15.82
CA SER A 75 10.95 27.59 14.68
C SER A 75 9.70 27.47 13.82
N THR A 76 9.11 28.61 13.43
CA THR A 76 7.98 28.66 12.49
C THR A 76 8.27 27.90 11.19
N ILE A 77 9.46 28.06 10.64
CA ILE A 77 9.88 27.37 9.41
C ILE A 77 9.91 25.85 9.61
N ALA A 78 10.35 25.39 10.79
CA ALA A 78 10.36 23.97 11.11
C ALA A 78 8.93 23.42 11.26
N LYS A 79 8.03 24.20 11.86
CA LYS A 79 6.60 23.85 11.98
C LYS A 79 5.93 23.76 10.60
N GLU A 80 6.13 24.75 9.73
CA GLU A 80 5.60 24.74 8.36
C GLU A 80 6.11 23.54 7.55
N LYS A 81 7.40 23.21 7.69
CA LYS A 81 7.96 22.00 7.08
C LYS A 81 7.29 20.74 7.61
N LEU A 82 7.09 20.63 8.92
CA LEU A 82 6.43 19.49 9.54
C LEU A 82 4.97 19.37 9.07
N TYR A 83 4.22 20.47 9.02
CA TYR A 83 2.84 20.49 8.50
C TYR A 83 2.77 20.00 7.06
N HIS A 84 3.76 20.36 6.24
CA HIS A 84 3.87 19.86 4.87
C HIS A 84 4.11 18.34 4.81
N GLN A 85 4.95 17.80 5.70
CA GLN A 85 5.13 16.35 5.80
C GLN A 85 3.87 15.66 6.30
N VAL A 86 3.18 16.24 7.28
CA VAL A 86 1.91 15.72 7.82
C VAL A 86 0.85 15.65 6.71
N ALA A 87 0.61 16.74 5.99
CA ALA A 87 -0.35 16.77 4.89
C ALA A 87 0.01 15.79 3.76
N SER A 88 1.29 15.68 3.42
CA SER A 88 1.76 14.71 2.41
C SER A 88 1.62 13.27 2.89
N THR A 89 1.68 13.02 4.20
CA THR A 89 1.42 11.69 4.76
C THR A 89 -0.06 11.34 4.68
N ALA A 90 -0.95 12.30 4.93
CA ALA A 90 -2.39 12.11 4.71
C ALA A 90 -2.70 11.83 3.22
N GLU A 91 -2.02 12.51 2.27
CA GLU A 91 -2.15 12.22 0.83
C GLU A 91 -1.77 10.77 0.48
N SER A 92 -0.85 10.15 1.23
CA SER A 92 -0.47 8.75 1.03
C SER A 92 -1.53 7.73 1.46
N GLY A 93 -2.51 8.16 2.26
CA GLY A 93 -3.48 7.30 2.93
C GLY A 93 -2.90 6.50 4.12
N TRP A 94 -1.61 6.66 4.45
CA TRP A 94 -0.93 5.99 5.56
C TRP A 94 -0.56 6.97 6.69
N ASP A 95 -1.50 7.81 7.12
CA ASP A 95 -1.37 8.76 8.23
C ASP A 95 -1.72 8.12 9.59
N PHE A 96 -0.79 7.83 10.49
CA PHE A 96 0.65 7.85 10.29
C PHE A 96 1.24 6.44 10.41
N SER A 97 2.49 6.33 9.98
CA SER A 97 3.27 5.09 9.98
C SER A 97 4.75 5.43 10.16
N SER A 98 5.47 4.54 10.84
CA SER A 98 6.93 4.52 10.91
C SER A 98 7.59 4.49 9.54
N ARG A 99 6.87 4.03 8.50
CA ARG A 99 7.25 4.07 7.09
C ARG A 99 7.76 5.45 6.64
N TRP A 100 7.22 6.51 7.22
CA TRP A 100 7.46 7.89 6.82
C TRP A 100 8.39 8.65 7.76
N MET A 101 8.89 8.04 8.84
CA MET A 101 9.58 8.71 9.93
C MET A 101 11.06 8.33 9.98
N ARG A 102 11.99 9.31 9.91
CA ARG A 102 13.44 9.04 10.05
C ARG A 102 13.79 8.40 11.39
N ASN A 103 13.01 8.72 12.43
CA ASN A 103 12.99 8.02 13.71
C ASN A 103 11.57 7.49 13.95
N SER A 104 11.41 6.17 13.97
CA SER A 104 10.12 5.49 14.07
C SER A 104 9.26 5.85 15.28
N THR A 105 9.84 6.41 16.34
CA THR A 105 9.10 6.80 17.55
C THR A 105 8.82 8.30 17.63
N ASP A 106 9.26 9.08 16.65
CA ASP A 106 9.16 10.54 16.66
C ASP A 106 8.56 11.08 15.36
N MET A 107 7.27 11.40 15.43
CA MET A 107 6.50 12.00 14.34
C MET A 107 7.06 13.34 13.85
N THR A 108 7.87 14.07 14.64
CA THR A 108 8.49 15.31 14.15
C THR A 108 9.53 15.04 13.06
N THR A 109 9.91 13.77 12.88
CA THR A 109 10.88 13.31 11.88
C THR A 109 10.23 12.77 10.60
N LEU A 110 8.93 13.03 10.39
CA LEU A 110 8.26 12.73 9.12
C LEU A 110 9.05 13.32 7.94
N ALA A 111 9.19 12.53 6.88
CA ALA A 111 9.96 12.86 5.68
C ALA A 111 9.31 12.33 4.40
N THR A 112 7.98 12.20 4.38
CA THR A 112 7.15 11.68 3.30
C THR A 112 7.50 12.26 1.92
N THR A 113 7.73 13.57 1.82
CA THR A 113 8.10 14.22 0.53
C THR A 113 9.52 13.89 0.06
N PHE A 114 10.30 13.16 0.86
CA PHE A 114 11.63 12.68 0.53
C PHE A 114 11.65 11.17 0.32
N ILE A 115 10.50 10.57 0.04
CA ILE A 115 10.39 9.13 -0.19
C ILE A 115 9.75 8.93 -1.56
N ILE A 116 10.36 8.06 -2.38
CA ILE A 116 9.74 7.52 -3.60
C ILE A 116 9.02 6.23 -3.17
N PRO A 117 7.67 6.24 -3.06
CA PRO A 117 6.92 5.13 -2.50
C PRO A 117 6.64 4.05 -3.56
N VAL A 118 6.75 2.79 -3.15
CA VAL A 118 6.50 1.64 -4.01
C VAL A 118 5.05 1.53 -4.47
N ASP A 119 4.11 1.78 -3.57
CA ASP A 119 2.67 1.69 -3.81
C ASP A 119 2.18 2.77 -4.77
N LEU A 120 2.55 4.04 -4.55
CA LEU A 120 2.18 5.13 -5.47
C LEU A 120 2.59 4.84 -6.92
N ASN A 121 3.84 4.43 -7.12
CA ASN A 121 4.35 4.14 -8.46
C ASN A 121 3.71 2.91 -9.08
N THR A 122 3.29 1.94 -8.26
CA THR A 122 2.47 0.81 -8.70
C THR A 122 1.09 1.28 -9.19
N PHE A 123 0.44 2.18 -8.45
CA PHE A 123 -0.88 2.71 -8.81
C PHE A 123 -0.83 3.57 -10.08
N ILE A 124 0.20 4.40 -10.25
CA ILE A 124 0.36 5.19 -11.47
C ILE A 124 0.67 4.28 -12.67
N LEU A 125 1.46 3.23 -12.50
CA LEU A 125 1.69 2.24 -13.56
C LEU A 125 0.36 1.59 -13.99
N LYS A 126 -0.49 1.23 -13.03
CA LYS A 126 -1.83 0.73 -13.32
C LYS A 126 -2.68 1.77 -14.05
N MET A 127 -2.67 3.02 -13.61
CA MET A 127 -3.38 4.13 -14.26
C MET A 127 -2.93 4.31 -15.72
N GLU A 128 -1.63 4.25 -16.00
CA GLU A 128 -1.08 4.37 -17.36
C GLU A 128 -1.57 3.23 -18.26
N ARG A 129 -1.58 1.99 -17.75
CA ARG A 129 -2.13 0.83 -18.47
C ARG A 129 -3.64 0.98 -18.75
N ASP A 130 -4.41 1.46 -17.77
CA ASP A 130 -5.84 1.65 -17.93
C ASP A 130 -6.16 2.74 -18.95
N ILE A 131 -5.45 3.88 -18.90
CA ILE A 131 -5.59 4.95 -19.88
C ILE A 131 -5.26 4.42 -21.28
N ALA A 132 -4.21 3.60 -21.44
CA ALA A 132 -3.90 3.01 -22.74
C ALA A 132 -5.04 2.13 -23.27
N VAL A 133 -5.68 1.33 -22.40
CA VAL A 133 -6.85 0.51 -22.76
C VAL A 133 -8.03 1.38 -23.16
N PHE A 134 -8.38 2.39 -22.35
CA PHE A 134 -9.51 3.27 -22.66
C PHE A 134 -9.29 4.07 -23.94
N ALA A 135 -8.09 4.62 -24.11
CA ALA A 135 -7.70 5.33 -25.33
C ALA A 135 -7.93 4.44 -26.55
N LYS A 136 -7.52 3.17 -26.48
CA LYS A 136 -7.76 2.19 -27.56
C LYS A 136 -9.25 1.96 -27.81
N LEU A 137 -10.04 1.76 -26.75
CA LEU A 137 -11.48 1.50 -26.82
C LEU A 137 -12.27 2.66 -27.46
N ILE A 138 -11.84 3.91 -27.21
CA ILE A 138 -12.54 5.09 -27.74
C ILE A 138 -11.95 5.61 -29.07
N GLY A 139 -10.92 4.95 -29.61
CA GLY A 139 -10.30 5.28 -30.90
C GLY A 139 -9.11 6.25 -30.87
N GLU A 140 -8.63 6.62 -29.68
CA GLU A 140 -7.48 7.50 -29.44
C GLU A 140 -6.15 6.72 -29.52
N ASN A 141 -5.83 6.18 -30.70
CA ASN A 141 -4.69 5.27 -30.88
C ASN A 141 -3.32 5.89 -30.49
N ALA A 142 -3.07 7.16 -30.85
CA ALA A 142 -1.81 7.84 -30.50
C ALA A 142 -1.65 8.00 -28.98
N THR A 143 -2.73 8.36 -28.28
CA THR A 143 -2.74 8.40 -26.81
C THR A 143 -2.50 7.02 -26.21
N SER A 144 -3.12 5.98 -26.78
CA SER A 144 -2.89 4.59 -26.34
C SER A 144 -1.42 4.20 -26.42
N GLU A 145 -0.75 4.47 -27.55
CA GLU A 145 0.67 4.18 -27.75
C GLU A 145 1.57 4.95 -26.77
N ASN A 146 1.31 6.26 -26.59
CA ASN A 146 2.06 7.09 -25.64
C ASN A 146 1.98 6.56 -24.20
N PHE A 147 0.78 6.15 -23.76
CA PHE A 147 0.59 5.61 -22.42
C PHE A 147 1.12 4.18 -22.26
N LEU A 148 1.15 3.37 -23.32
CA LEU A 148 1.88 2.10 -23.31
C LEU A 148 3.37 2.32 -23.09
N GLU A 149 4.00 3.27 -23.79
CA GLU A 149 5.41 3.59 -23.59
C GLU A 149 5.68 4.17 -22.19
N ALA A 150 4.82 5.06 -21.69
CA ALA A 150 4.91 5.55 -20.32
C ALA A 150 4.86 4.41 -19.29
N SER A 151 3.91 3.48 -19.46
CA SER A 151 3.77 2.31 -18.57
C SER A 151 5.00 1.38 -18.61
N LYS A 152 5.61 1.19 -19.79
CA LYS A 152 6.86 0.41 -19.92
C LYS A 152 8.01 1.11 -19.21
N ALA A 153 8.16 2.41 -19.39
CA ALA A 153 9.18 3.21 -18.74
C ALA A 153 9.05 3.15 -17.20
N ARG A 154 7.82 3.28 -16.67
CA ARG A 154 7.59 3.19 -15.22
C ARG A 154 7.81 1.79 -14.66
N HIS A 155 7.44 0.74 -15.39
CA HIS A 155 7.77 -0.63 -15.00
C HIS A 155 9.30 -0.79 -14.86
N ILE A 156 10.06 -0.38 -15.87
CA ILE A 156 11.54 -0.42 -15.83
C ILE A 156 12.08 0.40 -14.65
N ALA A 157 11.51 1.56 -14.38
CA ALA A 157 11.89 2.41 -13.25
C ALA A 157 11.64 1.74 -11.89
N ILE A 158 10.47 1.13 -11.69
CA ILE A 158 10.14 0.38 -10.46
C ILE A 158 11.15 -0.76 -10.24
N ASP A 159 11.45 -1.53 -11.30
CA ASP A 159 12.41 -2.63 -11.22
C ASP A 159 13.87 -2.17 -11.07
N SER A 160 14.23 -0.98 -11.57
CA SER A 160 15.60 -0.46 -11.47
C SER A 160 15.88 0.23 -10.13
N ILE A 161 14.88 0.91 -9.55
CA ILE A 161 15.06 1.78 -8.39
C ILE A 161 14.55 1.13 -7.09
N LEU A 162 13.41 0.45 -7.15
CA LEU A 162 12.66 0.01 -5.97
C LEU A 162 12.81 -1.50 -5.71
N TRP A 163 13.12 -2.32 -6.72
CA TRP A 163 13.39 -3.73 -6.49
C TRP A 163 14.69 -3.93 -5.72
N ASN A 164 14.68 -4.81 -4.72
CA ASN A 164 15.86 -5.24 -4.00
C ASN A 164 16.05 -6.76 -4.18
N SER A 165 17.10 -7.14 -4.91
CA SER A 165 17.36 -8.54 -5.26
C SER A 165 17.80 -9.40 -4.07
N GLU A 166 18.44 -8.81 -3.06
CA GLU A 166 18.88 -9.53 -1.86
C GLU A 166 17.68 -9.88 -0.96
N MET A 167 16.74 -8.94 -0.83
CA MET A 167 15.55 -9.11 0.00
C MET A 167 14.37 -9.74 -0.76
N GLU A 168 14.47 -9.89 -2.08
CA GLU A 168 13.42 -10.42 -2.96
C GLU A 168 12.06 -9.73 -2.80
N GLN A 169 12.08 -8.40 -2.66
CA GLN A 169 10.90 -7.54 -2.49
C GLN A 169 11.21 -6.13 -3.00
N TRP A 170 10.18 -5.31 -3.15
CA TRP A 170 10.36 -3.89 -3.44
C TRP A 170 10.46 -3.08 -2.16
N LEU A 171 11.21 -1.99 -2.18
CA LEU A 171 11.46 -1.12 -1.04
C LEU A 171 11.25 0.33 -1.45
N ASP A 172 10.66 1.13 -0.56
CA ASP A 172 10.64 2.58 -0.74
C ASP A 172 12.08 3.13 -0.81
N TYR A 173 12.30 4.13 -1.65
CA TYR A 173 13.61 4.78 -1.78
C TYR A 173 13.62 6.15 -1.08
N TRP A 174 14.52 6.34 -0.13
CA TRP A 174 14.61 7.58 0.64
C TRP A 174 15.66 8.52 0.06
N LEU A 175 15.18 9.67 -0.41
CA LEU A 175 15.98 10.76 -0.93
C LEU A 175 16.76 11.46 0.20
N PRO A 176 17.93 12.07 -0.09
CA PRO A 176 18.61 12.97 0.83
C PRO A 176 17.73 14.18 1.22
N THR A 177 17.79 14.58 2.49
CA THR A 177 17.03 15.73 3.05
C THR A 177 17.87 16.99 3.20
N ASP A 178 19.14 16.96 2.79
CA ASP A 178 20.17 17.99 3.02
C ASP A 178 20.01 19.25 2.16
N GLY A 179 18.82 19.50 1.61
CA GLY A 179 18.41 20.79 1.07
C GLY A 179 18.84 21.08 -0.36
N ASN A 180 19.64 20.22 -0.99
CA ASN A 180 19.92 20.30 -2.42
C ASN A 180 18.88 19.48 -3.18
N CYS A 181 17.78 20.13 -3.59
CA CYS A 181 16.93 19.57 -4.65
C CYS A 181 17.82 19.42 -5.89
N GLN A 182 18.22 18.17 -6.17
CA GLN A 182 18.98 17.85 -7.37
C GLN A 182 18.00 17.74 -8.53
N GLU A 183 18.38 18.26 -9.70
CA GLU A 183 17.63 18.00 -10.93
C GLU A 183 17.51 16.49 -11.20
N VAL A 184 18.54 15.72 -10.85
CA VAL A 184 18.54 14.25 -10.93
C VAL A 184 19.26 13.66 -9.72
N TYR A 185 18.53 12.89 -8.91
CA TYR A 185 19.10 12.17 -7.77
C TYR A 185 19.96 10.99 -8.21
N GLN A 186 20.99 10.67 -7.44
CA GLN A 186 21.82 9.49 -7.66
C GLN A 186 21.31 8.32 -6.82
N TRP A 187 21.04 7.18 -7.45
CA TRP A 187 20.65 5.97 -6.74
C TRP A 187 21.81 5.44 -5.88
N LYS A 188 21.51 5.11 -4.63
CA LYS A 188 22.44 4.49 -3.68
C LYS A 188 21.73 3.34 -2.98
N SER A 189 22.39 2.19 -2.91
CA SER A 189 21.82 0.97 -2.30
C SER A 189 21.43 1.17 -0.83
N ASN A 190 22.16 2.00 -0.09
CA ASN A 190 21.88 2.29 1.32
C ASN A 190 20.72 3.28 1.56
N SER A 191 20.14 3.85 0.49
CA SER A 191 18.97 4.72 0.57
C SER A 191 17.64 3.97 0.48
N GLN A 192 17.64 2.67 0.14
CA GLN A 192 16.42 1.86 0.19
C GLN A 192 16.04 1.57 1.65
N ASN A 193 14.76 1.75 1.98
CA ASN A 193 14.24 1.44 3.32
C ASN A 193 14.16 -0.07 3.53
N ARG A 194 15.08 -0.63 4.31
CA ARG A 194 15.13 -2.08 4.54
C ARG A 194 14.14 -2.56 5.61
N ASN A 195 13.37 -1.66 6.23
CA ASN A 195 12.26 -2.05 7.11
C ASN A 195 11.16 -2.75 6.31
N ILE A 196 10.43 -3.65 6.97
CA ILE A 196 9.43 -4.50 6.34
C ILE A 196 8.04 -3.89 6.50
N PHE A 197 7.43 -3.53 5.36
CA PHE A 197 6.06 -3.03 5.25
C PHE A 197 5.26 -3.88 4.27
N ALA A 198 3.95 -3.96 4.45
CA ALA A 198 3.07 -4.63 3.49
C ALA A 198 3.12 -3.99 2.10
N SER A 199 3.39 -2.67 2.01
CA SER A 199 3.57 -1.95 0.75
C SER A 199 4.64 -2.55 -0.14
N ASN A 200 5.69 -3.15 0.44
CA ASN A 200 6.78 -3.82 -0.26
C ASN A 200 6.30 -4.94 -1.20
N PHE A 201 5.09 -5.46 -0.99
CA PHE A 201 4.50 -6.57 -1.73
C PHE A 201 3.36 -6.13 -2.68
N ILE A 202 2.90 -4.88 -2.57
CA ILE A 202 1.83 -4.32 -3.41
C ILE A 202 2.13 -4.38 -4.91
N PRO A 203 3.38 -4.26 -5.41
CA PRO A 203 3.64 -4.38 -6.85
C PRO A 203 3.14 -5.68 -7.50
N LEU A 204 3.02 -6.78 -6.75
CA LEU A 204 2.41 -8.02 -7.24
C LEU A 204 0.98 -7.81 -7.76
N TRP A 205 0.25 -6.85 -7.21
CA TRP A 205 -1.11 -6.51 -7.62
C TRP A 205 -1.24 -6.27 -9.14
N LEU A 206 -0.19 -5.74 -9.78
CA LEU A 206 -0.16 -5.53 -11.23
C LEU A 206 -0.29 -6.82 -12.05
N ASN A 207 -0.08 -7.99 -11.45
CA ASN A 207 -0.31 -9.28 -12.12
C ASN A 207 -1.79 -9.53 -12.45
N ALA A 208 -2.73 -8.99 -11.66
CA ALA A 208 -4.16 -9.06 -11.96
C ALA A 208 -4.58 -8.18 -13.14
N HIS A 209 -3.67 -7.31 -13.58
CA HIS A 209 -3.95 -6.20 -14.47
C HIS A 209 -3.01 -6.19 -15.69
N ASN A 210 -2.85 -7.39 -16.25
CA ASN A 210 -2.10 -7.64 -17.46
C ASN A 210 -3.06 -7.61 -18.66
N SER A 211 -3.44 -6.42 -19.13
CA SER A 211 -4.32 -6.22 -20.29
C SER A 211 -3.66 -6.65 -21.62
N GLY A 212 -3.23 -7.91 -21.73
CA GLY A 212 -2.52 -8.48 -22.89
C GLY A 212 -1.01 -8.18 -22.95
N SER A 213 -0.46 -7.51 -21.93
CA SER A 213 0.98 -7.21 -21.80
C SER A 213 1.74 -8.33 -21.07
N VAL A 214 3.07 -8.30 -21.16
CA VAL A 214 3.97 -9.13 -20.34
C VAL A 214 3.59 -8.99 -18.85
N GLN A 215 3.46 -10.11 -18.14
CA GLN A 215 3.20 -10.12 -16.70
C GLN A 215 4.17 -9.18 -15.97
N PHE A 216 3.68 -8.42 -14.99
CA PHE A 216 4.54 -7.54 -14.21
C PHE A 216 5.64 -8.32 -13.48
N ALA A 217 5.27 -9.41 -12.81
CA ALA A 217 6.21 -10.39 -12.27
C ALA A 217 5.90 -11.76 -12.85
N ASP A 218 6.90 -12.40 -13.45
CA ASP A 218 6.77 -13.79 -13.88
C ASP A 218 6.49 -14.73 -12.69
N MET A 219 6.11 -15.97 -13.00
CA MET A 219 5.81 -16.99 -12.00
C MET A 219 6.97 -17.18 -11.00
N ALA A 220 8.22 -17.19 -11.47
CA ALA A 220 9.39 -17.44 -10.61
C ALA A 220 9.67 -16.28 -9.65
N LYS A 221 9.54 -15.02 -10.11
CA LYS A 221 9.64 -13.80 -9.29
C LYS A 221 8.50 -13.75 -8.29
N SER A 222 7.28 -14.08 -8.72
CA SER A 222 6.11 -14.15 -7.84
C SER A 222 6.29 -15.18 -6.73
N GLU A 223 6.84 -16.36 -7.02
CA GLU A 223 7.14 -17.37 -5.99
C GLU A 223 8.26 -16.93 -5.02
N ARG A 224 9.28 -16.20 -5.50
CA ARG A 224 10.33 -15.61 -4.63
C ARG A 224 9.73 -14.59 -3.67
N VAL A 225 8.96 -13.65 -4.19
CA VAL A 225 8.26 -12.62 -3.39
C VAL A 225 7.27 -13.26 -2.40
N MET A 226 6.52 -14.29 -2.83
CA MET A 226 5.63 -15.06 -1.97
C MET A 226 6.38 -15.69 -0.78
N ARG A 227 7.50 -16.38 -1.03
CA ARG A 227 8.33 -16.96 0.03
C ARG A 227 8.86 -15.87 0.97
N ARG A 228 9.25 -14.72 0.41
CA ARG A 228 9.69 -13.58 1.21
C ARG A 228 8.57 -13.05 2.11
N LEU A 229 7.35 -12.91 1.60
CA LEU A 229 6.18 -12.51 2.38
C LEU A 229 5.92 -13.48 3.54
N GLN A 230 5.97 -14.80 3.29
CA GLN A 230 5.79 -15.82 4.33
C GLN A 230 6.88 -15.72 5.42
N ALA A 231 8.14 -15.47 5.03
CA ALA A 231 9.26 -15.32 5.95
C ALA A 231 9.36 -13.93 6.59
N SER A 232 8.56 -12.96 6.14
CA SER A 232 8.69 -11.55 6.54
C SER A 232 8.24 -11.27 7.97
N GLY A 233 7.40 -12.13 8.55
CA GLY A 233 6.70 -11.87 9.80
C GLY A 233 5.47 -10.98 9.66
N LEU A 234 5.09 -10.52 8.45
CA LEU A 234 3.84 -9.79 8.24
C LEU A 234 2.61 -10.70 8.27
N LEU A 235 2.73 -11.96 7.84
CA LEU A 235 1.61 -12.90 7.86
C LEU A 235 1.35 -13.39 9.29
N ARG A 236 0.21 -12.97 9.86
CA ARG A 236 -0.22 -13.25 11.24
C ARG A 236 -1.54 -14.01 11.26
N ALA A 237 -2.09 -14.22 12.46
CA ALA A 237 -3.30 -15.02 12.66
C ALA A 237 -4.51 -14.45 11.91
N ALA A 238 -4.61 -13.13 11.85
CA ALA A 238 -5.75 -12.41 11.26
C ALA A 238 -5.44 -11.71 9.92
N GLY A 239 -4.38 -12.12 9.21
CA GLY A 239 -4.02 -11.58 7.90
C GLY A 239 -2.60 -10.99 7.88
N ILE A 240 -2.39 -9.96 7.07
CA ILE A 240 -1.12 -9.29 6.84
C ILE A 240 -1.05 -8.04 7.74
N ALA A 241 -0.04 -7.98 8.60
CA ALA A 241 0.33 -6.78 9.35
C ALA A 241 0.78 -5.66 8.41
N THR A 242 0.53 -4.41 8.80
CA THR A 242 0.95 -3.23 8.02
C THR A 242 2.48 -3.07 8.00
N SER A 243 3.11 -3.29 9.14
CA SER A 243 4.55 -3.26 9.35
C SER A 243 4.94 -4.24 10.47
N LEU A 244 6.22 -4.24 10.87
CA LEU A 244 6.69 -4.92 12.08
C LEU A 244 6.99 -3.97 13.24
N SER A 245 6.83 -2.66 13.04
CA SER A 245 7.13 -1.64 14.05
C SER A 245 5.89 -1.37 14.90
N ASN A 246 6.00 -1.48 16.22
CA ASN A 246 4.92 -1.13 17.14
C ASN A 246 5.13 0.30 17.67
N THR A 247 4.51 1.28 17.02
CA THR A 247 4.76 2.71 17.24
C THR A 247 3.55 3.46 17.81
N SER A 248 2.48 2.74 18.17
CA SER A 248 1.13 3.26 18.45
C SER A 248 0.43 3.97 17.28
N GLN A 249 1.09 4.12 16.13
CA GLN A 249 0.48 4.67 14.93
C GLN A 249 -0.45 3.66 14.26
N GLN A 250 -1.48 4.16 13.58
CA GLN A 250 -2.53 3.27 13.05
C GLN A 250 -2.08 2.44 11.83
N TRP A 251 -1.13 2.95 11.03
CA TRP A 251 -0.54 2.23 9.90
C TRP A 251 0.78 1.56 10.28
N ASP A 252 0.78 0.86 11.42
CA ASP A 252 1.90 0.10 11.95
C ASP A 252 1.41 -1.14 12.70
N PHE A 253 2.33 -2.00 13.14
CA PHE A 253 2.01 -3.18 13.94
C PHE A 253 1.27 -2.79 15.24
N PRO A 254 0.22 -3.51 15.68
CA PRO A 254 -0.27 -4.81 15.16
C PRO A 254 -1.41 -4.70 14.14
N ASN A 255 -1.66 -3.52 13.56
CA ASN A 255 -2.81 -3.34 12.70
C ASN A 255 -2.61 -3.97 11.31
N GLY A 256 -3.68 -4.57 10.80
CA GLY A 256 -3.87 -4.91 9.40
C GLY A 256 -5.08 -4.16 8.84
N TRP A 257 -4.98 -3.78 7.57
CA TRP A 257 -6.00 -3.00 6.86
C TRP A 257 -6.47 -3.76 5.64
N ALA A 258 -7.78 -3.69 5.38
CA ALA A 258 -8.42 -4.44 4.31
C ALA A 258 -7.77 -4.24 2.92
N PRO A 259 -7.43 -3.00 2.49
CA PRO A 259 -6.79 -2.78 1.19
C PRO A 259 -5.47 -3.54 1.03
N LEU A 260 -4.67 -3.64 2.09
CA LEU A 260 -3.37 -4.34 2.05
C LEU A 260 -3.53 -5.85 1.87
N GLN A 261 -4.59 -6.41 2.47
CA GLN A 261 -4.91 -7.83 2.29
C GLN A 261 -5.28 -8.11 0.85
N HIS A 262 -6.18 -7.28 0.31
CA HIS A 262 -6.75 -7.44 -1.02
C HIS A 262 -5.69 -7.31 -2.11
N LEU A 263 -4.93 -6.21 -2.12
CA LEU A 263 -3.91 -5.94 -3.14
C LEU A 263 -2.86 -7.06 -3.22
N VAL A 264 -2.41 -7.57 -2.06
CA VAL A 264 -1.39 -8.63 -2.01
C VAL A 264 -1.99 -9.99 -2.41
N ALA A 265 -3.17 -10.35 -1.88
CA ALA A 265 -3.82 -11.61 -2.22
C ALA A 265 -4.18 -11.70 -3.71
N GLU A 266 -4.73 -10.63 -4.28
CA GLU A 266 -5.10 -10.56 -5.70
C GLU A 266 -3.86 -10.68 -6.61
N GLY A 267 -2.74 -10.05 -6.25
CA GLY A 267 -1.48 -10.17 -6.98
C GLY A 267 -0.88 -11.59 -6.95
N LEU A 268 -0.99 -12.27 -5.80
CA LEU A 268 -0.57 -13.66 -5.64
C LEU A 268 -1.46 -14.63 -6.44
N LEU A 269 -2.78 -14.44 -6.38
CA LEU A 269 -3.77 -15.20 -7.13
C LEU A 269 -3.48 -15.17 -8.64
N ASN A 270 -3.16 -13.98 -9.16
CA ASN A 270 -2.94 -13.76 -10.60
C ASN A 270 -1.49 -13.99 -11.07
N SER A 271 -0.64 -14.60 -10.22
CA SER A 271 0.75 -14.90 -10.55
C SER A 271 0.96 -16.10 -11.49
N GLY A 272 -0.07 -16.93 -11.67
CA GLY A 272 0.02 -18.22 -12.37
C GLY A 272 0.68 -19.35 -11.56
N SER A 273 1.08 -19.13 -10.31
CA SER A 273 1.61 -20.18 -9.41
C SER A 273 0.52 -20.73 -8.49
N ASP A 274 0.33 -22.05 -8.51
CA ASP A 274 -0.57 -22.74 -7.58
C ASP A 274 -0.19 -22.53 -6.11
N LYS A 275 1.11 -22.38 -5.82
CA LYS A 275 1.59 -22.11 -4.46
C LYS A 275 1.19 -20.71 -4.00
N ALA A 276 1.34 -19.71 -4.89
CA ALA A 276 0.94 -18.34 -4.61
C ALA A 276 -0.58 -18.23 -4.48
N ARG A 277 -1.36 -18.91 -5.32
CA ARG A 277 -2.81 -19.02 -5.18
C ARG A 277 -3.22 -19.59 -3.82
N LYS A 278 -2.58 -20.66 -3.34
CA LYS A 278 -2.84 -21.21 -1.99
C LYS A 278 -2.56 -20.21 -0.87
N LEU A 279 -1.49 -19.41 -1.01
CA LEU A 279 -1.22 -18.35 -0.03
C LEU A 279 -2.26 -17.23 -0.09
N ALA A 280 -2.70 -16.83 -1.29
CA ALA A 280 -3.78 -15.85 -1.45
C ALA A 280 -5.07 -16.32 -0.75
N GLU A 281 -5.44 -17.58 -0.94
CA GLU A 281 -6.60 -18.18 -0.27
C GLU A 281 -6.43 -18.23 1.26
N ASP A 282 -5.22 -18.52 1.77
CA ASP A 282 -4.93 -18.49 3.21
C ASP A 282 -5.06 -17.07 3.79
N ILE A 283 -4.54 -16.05 3.10
CA ILE A 283 -4.70 -14.63 3.48
C ILE A 283 -6.19 -14.26 3.52
N ALA A 284 -6.94 -14.58 2.47
CA ALA A 284 -8.36 -14.31 2.38
C ALA A 284 -9.14 -15.02 3.48
N THR A 285 -8.85 -16.31 3.74
CA THR A 285 -9.46 -17.09 4.81
C THR A 285 -9.24 -16.45 6.19
N ARG A 286 -8.00 -16.06 6.51
CA ARG A 286 -7.68 -15.40 7.79
C ARG A 286 -8.45 -14.09 7.95
N TRP A 287 -8.50 -13.30 6.88
CA TRP A 287 -9.19 -12.01 6.88
C TRP A 287 -10.71 -12.16 7.03
N VAL A 288 -11.33 -13.08 6.29
CA VAL A 288 -12.77 -13.37 6.38
C VAL A 288 -13.15 -13.84 7.79
N ARG A 289 -12.37 -14.76 8.38
CA ARG A 289 -12.61 -15.26 9.74
C ARG A 289 -12.50 -14.17 10.80
N THR A 290 -11.46 -13.33 10.75
CA THR A 290 -11.29 -12.25 11.75
C THR A 290 -12.42 -11.23 11.67
N ASN A 291 -12.82 -10.85 10.45
CA ASN A 291 -13.90 -9.90 10.23
C ASN A 291 -15.24 -10.47 10.72
N TYR A 292 -15.54 -11.72 10.38
CA TYR A 292 -16.76 -12.38 10.84
C TYR A 292 -16.81 -12.52 12.36
N ALA A 293 -15.71 -12.92 13.00
CA ALA A 293 -15.65 -13.06 14.45
C ALA A 293 -15.85 -11.71 15.16
N ALA A 294 -15.23 -10.64 14.67
CA ALA A 294 -15.44 -9.29 15.21
C ALA A 294 -16.89 -8.84 15.01
N TYR A 295 -17.45 -9.04 13.81
CA TYR A 295 -18.83 -8.71 13.50
C TYR A 295 -19.81 -9.45 14.43
N LYS A 296 -19.59 -10.74 14.69
CA LYS A 296 -20.40 -11.52 15.63
C LYS A 296 -20.30 -11.01 17.07
N ALA A 297 -19.15 -10.51 17.48
CA ALA A 297 -18.92 -10.01 18.83
C ALA A 297 -19.44 -8.59 19.04
N THR A 298 -19.27 -7.70 18.06
CA THR A 298 -19.55 -6.26 18.21
C THR A 298 -20.77 -5.77 17.43
N GLY A 299 -21.33 -6.61 16.54
CA GLY A 299 -22.40 -6.22 15.61
C GLY A 299 -21.96 -5.32 14.47
N ALA A 300 -20.65 -5.13 14.25
CA ALA A 300 -20.13 -4.16 13.30
C ALA A 300 -18.83 -4.62 12.62
N MET A 301 -18.64 -4.15 11.39
CA MET A 301 -17.37 -4.22 10.67
C MET A 301 -16.48 -3.06 11.12
N HIS A 302 -15.17 -3.27 11.21
CA HIS A 302 -14.22 -2.28 11.73
C HIS A 302 -13.34 -1.74 10.61
N GLU A 303 -12.83 -0.52 10.80
CA GLU A 303 -11.88 0.10 9.88
C GLU A 303 -10.60 -0.73 9.68
N LYS A 304 -10.08 -1.29 10.78
CA LYS A 304 -8.82 -2.01 10.87
C LYS A 304 -8.88 -3.07 11.96
N TYR A 305 -8.01 -4.07 11.86
CA TYR A 305 -8.02 -5.25 12.73
C TYR A 305 -6.65 -5.48 13.33
N ASP A 306 -6.60 -5.94 14.58
CA ASP A 306 -5.37 -6.43 15.20
C ASP A 306 -5.05 -7.80 14.60
N VAL A 307 -3.95 -7.91 13.87
CA VAL A 307 -3.64 -9.15 13.16
C VAL A 307 -3.05 -10.25 14.04
N GLU A 308 -2.69 -9.94 15.30
CA GLU A 308 -2.19 -10.94 16.25
C GLU A 308 -3.32 -11.80 16.80
N ALA A 309 -4.53 -11.24 16.93
CA ALA A 309 -5.68 -11.91 17.52
C ALA A 309 -6.91 -11.84 16.60
N CYS A 310 -7.33 -13.01 16.13
CA CYS A 310 -8.54 -13.14 15.32
C CYS A 310 -9.78 -12.60 16.06
N GLY A 311 -10.59 -11.80 15.37
CA GLY A 311 -11.79 -11.16 15.90
C GLY A 311 -11.56 -9.84 16.65
N LYS A 312 -10.30 -9.40 16.81
CA LYS A 312 -9.97 -8.19 17.55
C LYS A 312 -9.86 -6.98 16.60
N SER A 313 -10.55 -5.90 16.94
CA SER A 313 -10.42 -4.62 16.25
C SER A 313 -9.05 -4.00 16.49
N GLY A 314 -8.51 -3.30 15.49
CA GLY A 314 -7.26 -2.56 15.61
C GLY A 314 -7.44 -1.22 16.34
N GLY A 315 -6.33 -0.51 16.56
CA GLY A 315 -6.28 0.74 17.33
C GLY A 315 -5.20 1.71 16.87
N GLY A 316 -4.80 2.63 17.74
CA GLY A 316 -3.73 3.59 17.48
C GLY A 316 -4.13 4.74 16.54
N GLY A 317 -3.19 5.67 16.34
CA GLY A 317 -3.40 6.91 15.59
C GLY A 317 -4.07 8.01 16.40
N GLU A 318 -4.57 9.03 15.70
CA GLU A 318 -5.04 10.28 16.30
C GLU A 318 -6.53 10.30 16.70
N TYR A 319 -7.29 9.26 16.32
CA TYR A 319 -8.73 9.18 16.57
C TYR A 319 -9.19 7.77 16.97
N LYS A 320 -10.40 7.70 17.53
CA LYS A 320 -11.02 6.42 17.93
C LYS A 320 -11.37 5.58 16.69
N PRO A 321 -11.10 4.27 16.67
CA PRO A 321 -11.47 3.40 15.54
C PRO A 321 -12.92 3.54 15.09
N GLN A 322 -13.14 3.52 13.77
CA GLN A 322 -14.45 3.68 13.14
C GLN A 322 -15.09 2.33 12.76
N THR A 323 -16.42 2.32 12.58
CA THR A 323 -17.21 1.11 12.30
C THR A 323 -18.06 1.24 11.02
N GLY A 324 -18.58 0.10 10.53
CA GLY A 324 -19.34 -0.02 9.28
C GLY A 324 -18.48 -0.04 8.01
N PHE A 325 -17.16 -0.05 8.15
CA PHE A 325 -16.23 0.61 7.23
C PHE A 325 -16.23 0.11 5.77
N GLY A 326 -16.29 1.04 4.81
CA GLY A 326 -16.50 0.76 3.37
C GLY A 326 -15.51 -0.22 2.74
N TRP A 327 -14.20 -0.02 2.89
CA TRP A 327 -13.22 -0.97 2.33
C TRP A 327 -13.26 -2.33 3.01
N SER A 328 -13.68 -2.41 4.28
CA SER A 328 -13.66 -3.68 5.02
C SER A 328 -14.78 -4.55 4.49
N ASN A 329 -15.95 -3.95 4.28
CA ASN A 329 -17.08 -4.58 3.63
C ASN A 329 -16.73 -4.99 2.19
N GLY A 330 -16.16 -4.07 1.40
CA GLY A 330 -15.82 -4.33 0.00
C GLY A 330 -14.82 -5.49 -0.17
N VAL A 331 -13.76 -5.51 0.63
CA VAL A 331 -12.74 -6.58 0.57
C VAL A 331 -13.30 -7.92 1.02
N ILE A 332 -14.17 -7.96 2.03
CA ILE A 332 -14.82 -9.20 2.45
C ILE A 332 -15.71 -9.75 1.35
N LEU A 333 -16.52 -8.90 0.70
CA LEU A 333 -17.35 -9.32 -0.42
C LEU A 333 -16.49 -9.85 -1.59
N SER A 334 -15.40 -9.14 -1.94
CA SER A 334 -14.47 -9.58 -2.99
C SER A 334 -13.83 -10.93 -2.67
N PHE A 335 -13.40 -11.15 -1.43
CA PHE A 335 -12.84 -12.45 -1.04
C PHE A 335 -13.87 -13.58 -1.02
N LEU A 336 -15.11 -13.30 -0.61
CA LEU A 336 -16.19 -14.31 -0.64
C LEU A 336 -16.61 -14.65 -2.07
N GLU A 337 -16.59 -13.69 -2.98
CA GLU A 337 -16.85 -13.92 -4.40
C GLU A 337 -15.74 -14.76 -5.05
N GLU A 338 -14.47 -14.42 -4.81
CA GLU A 338 -13.32 -15.07 -5.45
C GLU A 338 -13.01 -16.45 -4.85
N PHE A 339 -13.07 -16.60 -3.52
CA PHE A 339 -12.64 -17.81 -2.81
C PHE A 339 -13.79 -18.60 -2.19
N GLY A 340 -15.02 -18.07 -2.20
CA GLY A 340 -16.15 -18.67 -1.52
C GLY A 340 -16.14 -18.47 0.01
N TRP A 341 -17.20 -18.93 0.67
CA TRP A 341 -17.17 -19.08 2.13
C TRP A 341 -16.31 -20.30 2.49
N PRO A 342 -15.41 -20.19 3.48
CA PRO A 342 -14.59 -21.32 3.91
C PRO A 342 -15.42 -22.29 4.78
N GLU A 343 -16.43 -22.95 4.19
CA GLU A 343 -17.41 -23.83 4.86
C GLU A 343 -16.74 -25.03 5.55
N ASP A 344 -15.63 -25.49 4.97
CA ASP A 344 -14.82 -26.61 5.44
C ASP A 344 -13.78 -26.22 6.50
N LYS A 345 -13.60 -24.92 6.78
CA LYS A 345 -12.64 -24.41 7.77
C LYS A 345 -13.37 -23.89 9.01
N GLU A 346 -12.75 -24.07 10.17
CA GLU A 346 -13.34 -23.65 11.44
C GLU A 346 -13.63 -22.13 11.43
N ILE A 347 -14.90 -21.75 11.46
CA ILE A 347 -15.34 -20.35 11.35
C ILE A 347 -14.89 -19.53 12.58
N HIS A 348 -14.74 -20.18 13.73
CA HIS A 348 -14.38 -19.54 14.98
C HIS A 348 -12.88 -19.33 15.08
N CYS A 349 -12.48 -18.20 15.67
CA CYS A 349 -11.11 -18.00 16.12
C CYS A 349 -10.86 -19.00 17.25
N SER A 350 -10.14 -20.09 16.99
CA SER A 350 -9.79 -21.08 18.01
C SER A 350 -9.06 -20.33 19.13
N ARG A 351 -9.59 -20.36 20.36
CA ARG A 351 -8.88 -19.80 21.52
C ARG A 351 -7.56 -20.56 21.61
N ARG A 352 -6.42 -19.87 21.57
CA ARG A 352 -5.24 -20.46 22.20
C ARG A 352 -5.62 -20.67 23.65
N GLU A 353 -5.78 -21.93 24.05
CA GLU A 353 -5.90 -22.28 25.45
C GLU A 353 -4.65 -21.75 26.16
N GLU A 354 -4.83 -20.77 27.03
CA GLU A 354 -3.91 -20.54 28.14
C GLU A 354 -4.07 -21.71 29.10
N SER A 355 -3.51 -22.86 28.74
CA SER A 355 -3.34 -24.01 29.63
C SER A 355 -1.87 -24.39 29.60
N ASP A 356 -1.13 -23.87 30.58
CA ASP A 356 -0.07 -24.58 31.31
C ASP A 356 0.84 -23.61 32.07
N LEU A 357 0.29 -22.82 32.99
CA LEU A 357 1.07 -22.19 34.08
C LEU A 357 0.24 -22.06 35.37
N THR A 358 -0.50 -23.11 35.74
CA THR A 358 -1.05 -23.28 37.09
C THR A 358 -1.01 -24.77 37.46
N GLY A 359 0.21 -25.30 37.60
CA GLY A 359 0.43 -26.70 37.93
C GLY A 359 1.80 -26.93 38.58
N ALA A 360 2.10 -26.19 39.63
CA ALA A 360 3.21 -26.49 40.53
C ALA A 360 2.88 -26.02 41.95
N GLU A 361 1.97 -26.73 42.61
CA GLU A 361 1.97 -26.84 44.07
C GLU A 361 2.33 -28.28 44.47
N SER A 362 3.16 -28.36 45.51
CA SER A 362 3.38 -29.49 46.42
C SER A 362 4.08 -30.75 45.90
N GLY A 363 5.33 -30.89 46.35
CA GLY A 363 6.12 -32.11 46.38
C GLY A 363 7.34 -31.90 47.25
#